data_AF-Q3KFK4-F1
#
_entry.id   AF-Q3KFK4-F1
#
_cell.length_a   1.000
_cell.length_b   1.000
_cell.length_c   1.000
_cell.angle_alpha   90.00
_cell.angle_beta   90.00
_cell.angle_gamma   90.00
#
_symmetry.space_group_name_H-M   'P 1'
#
loop_
_entity.id
_entity.type
_entity.pdbx_description
1 polymer ?
#
loop_
_entity_poly.entity_id
_entity_poly.type
_entity_poly.pdbx_seq_one_letter_code
_entity_poly.pdbx_strand_id
1 'polypeptide(L)'
;MSPKKPIRPRTPPTSDQGIPRARDTSPEITVRQAAHIEQPPLDQTTDPLTGPGNLPSGSSPAHYQIADLPLGTPIARVTNDRPIAGYFLPPRLVDRLPQPDSLTGFRKAGPYTYVDLIDGGTVLLGADLQSNIRARMSNELWASGPRLEQVAGTLQWRTVASNGSSTIDASQLFITRVPAPADEAHATPPKRPRIAGDEQQPTDPSSANRAIADAELDALIDPWKTWGIIGQPGSPDDININGSRYRTLPRGPAHNDPIVYIKHPYHLMYDYATLDRTLRTDFLQQPRGAIRVPPALHWEVDPALPFQRPMKETVATYFPELSDVTLHNVAKRQFTLANGSELATGSGLTLLRQAFNDWKTGTVNPRPELVDPLLMLDSLPRSITEGNQKVELPVANVKAGLRRLDFDPARFPEEWRYFMPSQSAVDIKRFAAGLLTRNGYSVFEPSPAQSFAAVVFTRTGHDFVFFLSLHRVRGRQIQQPANQDPNAANIRLIDQVGPDAAQAVEAAHPANKVVWLRGGVQTLAPYPDTFFIIRDDYARL
;
A
#
# COMPACT_ATOMS: atom_id res chain seq x y z
N MET A 1 -8.62 61.29 -38.09
CA MET A 1 -9.90 62.01 -37.95
C MET A 1 -10.77 61.26 -36.96
N SER A 2 -11.34 61.96 -35.98
CA SER A 2 -12.33 61.46 -35.00
C SER A 2 -13.66 62.17 -35.27
N PRO A 3 -14.82 61.63 -34.85
CA PRO A 3 -15.43 62.06 -33.57
C PRO A 3 -16.07 60.88 -32.79
N LYS A 4 -15.85 60.76 -31.47
CA LYS A 4 -16.56 61.33 -30.30
C LYS A 4 -17.94 60.71 -29.96
N LYS A 5 -18.02 60.19 -28.73
CA LYS A 5 -19.14 59.57 -27.97
C LYS A 5 -20.28 60.55 -27.65
N PRO A 6 -21.34 60.07 -26.97
CA PRO A 6 -21.59 60.60 -25.62
C PRO A 6 -21.81 59.54 -24.52
N ILE A 7 -21.71 60.01 -23.27
CA ILE A 7 -21.76 59.30 -21.99
C ILE A 7 -22.89 59.91 -21.12
N ARG A 8 -23.58 59.06 -20.34
CA ARG A 8 -24.27 59.26 -19.02
C ARG A 8 -25.70 59.84 -18.95
N PRO A 9 -26.49 59.51 -17.88
CA PRO A 9 -26.17 59.71 -16.45
C PRO A 9 -26.40 58.54 -15.46
N ARG A 10 -25.77 58.68 -14.27
CA ARG A 10 -26.02 57.98 -13.00
C ARG A 10 -26.65 58.99 -12.03
N THR A 11 -27.62 58.59 -11.18
CA THR A 11 -27.67 58.84 -9.70
C THR A 11 -28.84 58.07 -9.01
N PRO A 12 -28.79 57.85 -7.66
CA PRO A 12 -29.48 56.81 -6.83
C PRO A 12 -30.60 57.43 -5.94
N PRO A 13 -30.97 56.97 -4.70
CA PRO A 13 -30.99 55.66 -4.01
C PRO A 13 -32.40 55.31 -3.43
N THR A 14 -32.64 54.10 -2.91
CA THR A 14 -33.53 53.91 -1.74
C THR A 14 -33.26 52.60 -1.01
N SER A 15 -32.93 52.71 0.28
CA SER A 15 -32.93 51.63 1.26
C SER A 15 -34.36 51.35 1.70
N ASP A 16 -34.72 50.09 1.95
CA ASP A 16 -35.57 49.80 3.10
C ASP A 16 -35.28 48.44 3.72
N GLN A 17 -35.33 48.42 5.05
CA GLN A 17 -34.97 47.33 5.95
C GLN A 17 -36.10 46.29 6.10
N GLY A 18 -35.73 45.05 6.47
CA GLY A 18 -36.72 44.05 6.92
C GLY A 18 -36.18 42.64 7.19
N ILE A 19 -35.50 42.48 8.34
CA ILE A 19 -35.35 41.35 9.29
C ILE A 19 -35.66 39.88 8.84
N PRO A 20 -34.85 38.88 9.28
CA PRO A 20 -34.81 37.54 8.71
C PRO A 20 -35.81 36.57 9.36
N ARG A 21 -36.33 35.61 8.58
CA ARG A 21 -37.04 34.43 9.09
C ARG A 21 -36.27 33.16 8.80
N ALA A 22 -35.94 32.46 9.89
CA ALA A 22 -35.47 31.09 9.93
C ALA A 22 -36.43 30.16 9.17
N ARG A 23 -35.85 29.22 8.42
CA ARG A 23 -36.55 27.98 8.04
C ARG A 23 -35.68 26.79 8.37
N ASP A 24 -36.22 26.07 9.35
CA ASP A 24 -35.97 24.70 9.72
C ASP A 24 -36.02 23.80 8.48
N THR A 25 -35.00 22.97 8.27
CA THR A 25 -35.03 21.86 7.31
C THR A 25 -34.44 20.63 7.96
N SER A 26 -35.28 19.93 8.71
CA SER A 26 -35.16 18.50 8.96
C SER A 26 -35.71 17.75 7.74
N PRO A 27 -34.93 16.89 7.05
CA PRO A 27 -35.49 15.86 6.20
C PRO A 27 -35.65 14.55 6.98
N GLU A 28 -36.92 14.16 7.04
CA GLU A 28 -37.51 12.96 7.60
C GLU A 28 -36.99 11.69 6.93
N ILE A 29 -36.69 10.69 7.76
CA ILE A 29 -36.28 9.34 7.36
C ILE A 29 -37.54 8.61 6.87
N THR A 30 -37.61 8.26 5.58
CA THR A 30 -38.58 7.29 5.07
C THR A 30 -37.87 6.04 4.58
N VAL A 31 -38.06 4.97 5.33
CA VAL A 31 -37.67 3.59 5.03
C VAL A 31 -38.42 3.13 3.77
N ARG A 32 -37.71 2.68 2.74
CA ARG A 32 -38.30 1.93 1.61
C ARG A 32 -37.86 0.47 1.66
N GLN A 33 -38.85 -0.40 1.87
CA GLN A 33 -38.77 -1.86 1.75
C GLN A 33 -38.45 -2.29 0.32
N ALA A 34 -37.70 -3.39 0.22
CA ALA A 34 -37.32 -4.05 -1.02
C ALA A 34 -38.49 -4.84 -1.61
N ALA A 35 -38.75 -4.64 -2.91
CA ALA A 35 -39.67 -5.47 -3.68
C ALA A 35 -38.92 -6.66 -4.29
N HIS A 36 -39.40 -7.84 -3.91
CA HIS A 36 -39.09 -9.17 -4.43
C HIS A 36 -39.55 -9.28 -5.89
N ILE A 37 -38.68 -9.74 -6.80
CA ILE A 37 -39.07 -10.15 -8.15
C ILE A 37 -38.51 -11.54 -8.43
N GLU A 38 -39.43 -12.47 -8.66
CA GLU A 38 -39.23 -13.86 -9.06
C GLU A 38 -38.80 -13.96 -10.54
N GLN A 39 -37.92 -14.93 -10.84
CA GLN A 39 -37.62 -15.38 -12.21
C GLN A 39 -38.39 -16.68 -12.52
N PRO A 40 -38.84 -16.86 -13.78
CA PRO A 40 -38.92 -18.20 -14.37
C PRO A 40 -38.43 -18.21 -15.86
N PRO A 41 -38.39 -19.35 -16.59
CA PRO A 41 -37.14 -20.05 -16.93
C PRO A 41 -36.85 -20.12 -18.45
N LEU A 42 -35.69 -20.70 -18.79
CA LEU A 42 -35.15 -20.93 -20.14
C LEU A 42 -36.10 -21.65 -21.12
N ASP A 43 -36.00 -21.29 -22.40
CA ASP A 43 -36.10 -22.27 -23.50
C ASP A 43 -35.20 -21.92 -24.70
N GLN A 44 -34.77 -22.97 -25.40
CA GLN A 44 -33.63 -23.05 -26.34
C GLN A 44 -34.00 -22.81 -27.82
N THR A 45 -32.95 -22.78 -28.66
CA THR A 45 -32.87 -22.81 -30.15
C THR A 45 -32.95 -21.42 -30.81
N THR A 46 -31.96 -20.95 -31.59
CA THR A 46 -31.29 -21.54 -32.77
C THR A 46 -29.96 -20.81 -33.07
N ASP A 47 -28.94 -21.56 -33.48
CA ASP A 47 -27.68 -21.13 -34.12
C ASP A 47 -27.82 -21.24 -35.68
N PRO A 48 -26.83 -20.90 -36.55
CA PRO A 48 -25.54 -20.21 -36.38
C PRO A 48 -25.18 -19.18 -37.50
N LEU A 49 -24.01 -18.52 -37.35
CA LEU A 49 -22.98 -18.16 -38.38
C LEU A 49 -22.48 -16.71 -38.26
N THR A 50 -21.35 -16.49 -37.56
CA THR A 50 -20.07 -15.98 -38.10
C THR A 50 -19.04 -15.96 -36.94
N GLY A 51 -17.88 -16.60 -37.15
CA GLY A 51 -16.85 -16.91 -36.14
C GLY A 51 -15.96 -15.73 -35.68
N PRO A 52 -15.05 -15.99 -34.71
CA PRO A 52 -14.97 -15.17 -33.50
C PRO A 52 -13.68 -14.34 -33.37
N GLY A 53 -13.81 -13.15 -32.79
CA GLY A 53 -12.72 -12.44 -32.13
C GLY A 53 -12.52 -13.02 -30.73
N ASN A 54 -11.42 -13.74 -30.53
CA ASN A 54 -11.03 -14.30 -29.23
C ASN A 54 -10.58 -13.18 -28.27
N LEU A 55 -11.47 -12.81 -27.35
CA LEU A 55 -11.12 -12.23 -26.05
C LEU A 55 -10.91 -13.38 -25.06
N PRO A 56 -9.78 -13.47 -24.32
CA PRO A 56 -9.69 -14.41 -23.22
C PRO A 56 -10.54 -13.89 -22.06
N SER A 57 -11.75 -14.42 -21.95
CA SER A 57 -12.58 -14.34 -20.75
C SER A 57 -12.23 -15.52 -19.84
N GLY A 58 -11.99 -15.24 -18.56
CA GLY A 58 -11.93 -16.25 -17.51
C GLY A 58 -10.52 -16.75 -17.15
N SER A 59 -9.72 -15.92 -16.47
CA SER A 59 -8.72 -16.47 -15.58
C SER A 59 -9.43 -17.07 -14.37
N SER A 60 -9.48 -18.40 -14.29
CA SER A 60 -9.77 -19.10 -13.04
C SER A 60 -8.82 -18.55 -11.95
N PRO A 61 -9.29 -18.27 -10.72
CA PRO A 61 -8.40 -17.89 -9.64
C PRO A 61 -7.41 -19.04 -9.44
N ALA A 62 -6.12 -18.73 -9.52
CA ALA A 62 -5.06 -19.69 -9.28
C ALA A 62 -5.30 -20.39 -7.93
N HIS A 63 -5.29 -21.72 -7.95
CA HIS A 63 -5.32 -22.53 -6.73
C HIS A 63 -4.11 -22.15 -5.86
N TYR A 64 -4.37 -21.58 -4.69
CA TYR A 64 -3.36 -21.34 -3.68
C TYR A 64 -2.91 -22.69 -3.10
N GLN A 65 -1.67 -23.09 -3.35
CA GLN A 65 -1.03 -24.18 -2.63
C GLN A 65 -0.08 -23.56 -1.62
N ILE A 66 -0.60 -23.28 -0.43
CA ILE A 66 0.24 -22.96 0.74
C ILE A 66 0.66 -24.31 1.32
N ALA A 67 1.93 -24.65 1.11
CA ALA A 67 2.55 -25.86 1.65
C ALA A 67 3.12 -25.58 3.04
N ASP A 68 3.02 -26.60 3.87
CA ASP A 68 3.35 -26.66 5.30
C ASP A 68 4.74 -26.09 5.65
N LEU A 69 4.77 -25.27 6.70
CA LEU A 69 6.00 -24.73 7.30
C LEU A 69 6.89 -25.89 7.81
N PRO A 70 8.20 -25.89 7.54
CA PRO A 70 9.09 -26.91 8.06
C PRO A 70 9.25 -26.82 9.58
N LEU A 71 9.32 -27.99 10.24
CA LEU A 71 9.62 -28.11 11.66
C LEU A 71 11.04 -27.61 11.96
N GLY A 72 11.14 -26.55 12.77
CA GLY A 72 12.38 -26.13 13.42
C GLY A 72 13.13 -24.96 12.79
N THR A 73 12.43 -23.86 12.45
CA THR A 73 13.10 -22.61 12.01
C THR A 73 13.45 -21.74 13.22
N PRO A 74 14.74 -21.59 13.61
CA PRO A 74 15.13 -20.60 14.62
C PRO A 74 15.17 -19.20 14.01
N ILE A 75 14.55 -18.22 14.69
CA ILE A 75 14.51 -16.80 14.30
C ILE A 75 15.44 -16.00 15.23
N ALA A 76 16.47 -15.36 14.67
CA ALA A 76 17.22 -14.31 15.37
C ALA A 76 17.94 -13.38 14.37
N ARG A 77 17.90 -12.05 14.60
CA ARG A 77 19.01 -11.08 14.34
C ARG A 77 18.69 -9.64 14.78
N VAL A 78 19.75 -8.81 14.79
CA VAL A 78 20.17 -7.82 15.81
C VAL A 78 19.76 -6.37 15.53
N THR A 79 19.57 -5.59 16.61
CA THR A 79 19.17 -4.17 16.65
C THR A 79 20.34 -3.22 16.96
N ASN A 80 20.28 -1.98 16.43
CA ASN A 80 21.19 -0.90 16.80
C ASN A 80 20.64 -0.16 18.03
N ASP A 81 21.27 -0.28 19.19
CA ASP A 81 20.87 0.46 20.38
C ASP A 81 21.43 1.89 20.36
N ARG A 82 20.53 2.88 20.44
CA ARG A 82 20.85 4.31 20.67
C ARG A 82 20.96 4.58 22.18
N PRO A 83 21.73 5.56 22.67
CA PRO A 83 21.83 5.84 24.11
C PRO A 83 20.48 6.32 24.70
N ILE A 84 20.12 5.83 25.89
CA ILE A 84 18.83 6.12 26.57
C ILE A 84 18.61 7.61 26.86
N ALA A 85 19.68 8.38 27.02
CA ALA A 85 19.62 9.79 27.37
C ALA A 85 18.80 10.65 26.38
N GLY A 86 18.72 10.25 25.10
CA GLY A 86 17.91 10.92 24.09
C GLY A 86 16.40 10.72 24.24
N TYR A 87 15.96 9.81 25.11
CA TYR A 87 14.56 9.42 25.27
C TYR A 87 13.93 9.92 26.57
N PHE A 88 14.70 10.58 27.43
CA PHE A 88 14.19 11.14 28.68
C PHE A 88 13.20 12.28 28.42
N LEU A 89 12.07 12.22 29.11
CA LEU A 89 11.13 13.33 29.14
C LEU A 89 11.73 14.50 29.92
N PRO A 90 11.59 15.74 29.41
CA PRO A 90 11.89 16.94 30.17
C PRO A 90 11.14 16.94 31.51
N PRO A 91 11.76 17.36 32.63
CA PRO A 91 11.13 17.33 33.96
C PRO A 91 9.76 18.01 34.01
N ARG A 92 9.60 19.13 33.29
CA ARG A 92 8.32 19.87 33.18
C ARG A 92 7.17 19.07 32.57
N LEU A 93 7.47 18.06 31.75
CA LEU A 93 6.47 17.15 31.19
C LEU A 93 6.20 16.00 32.17
N VAL A 94 7.22 15.52 32.89
CA VAL A 94 7.06 14.50 33.93
C VAL A 94 6.14 14.98 35.05
N ASP A 95 6.28 16.23 35.49
CA ASP A 95 5.42 16.85 36.52
C ASP A 95 3.93 16.92 36.12
N ARG A 96 3.63 16.81 34.82
CA ARG A 96 2.26 16.82 34.27
C ARG A 96 1.70 15.43 34.06
N LEU A 97 2.52 14.38 34.18
CA LEU A 97 2.05 13.01 34.05
C LEU A 97 1.33 12.58 35.34
N PRO A 98 0.31 11.70 35.22
CA PRO A 98 -0.28 11.07 36.38
C PRO A 98 0.76 10.33 37.23
N GLN A 99 0.42 10.11 38.50
CA GLN A 99 1.21 9.24 39.37
C GLN A 99 1.27 7.82 38.77
N PRO A 100 2.38 7.09 38.98
CA PRO A 100 2.50 5.74 38.46
C PRO A 100 1.48 4.85 39.17
N ASP A 101 0.86 3.97 38.39
CA ASP A 101 -0.07 2.98 38.91
C ASP A 101 0.62 2.13 40.00
N SER A 102 -0.03 1.98 41.15
CA SER A 102 0.55 1.30 42.31
C SER A 102 0.72 -0.20 42.13
N LEU A 103 0.10 -0.79 41.10
CA LEU A 103 0.16 -2.21 40.79
C LEU A 103 1.13 -2.50 39.64
N THR A 104 1.16 -1.64 38.61
CA THR A 104 1.94 -1.88 37.39
C THR A 104 3.17 -0.99 37.23
N GLY A 105 3.21 0.15 37.92
CA GLY A 105 4.26 1.17 37.79
C GLY A 105 4.10 2.07 36.56
N PHE A 106 3.03 1.88 35.77
CA PHE A 106 2.80 2.65 34.55
C PHE A 106 2.17 4.01 34.83
N ARG A 107 2.64 5.02 34.12
CA ARG A 107 1.98 6.33 34.01
C ARG A 107 1.26 6.41 32.67
N LYS A 108 -0.07 6.45 32.67
CA LYS A 108 -0.87 6.51 31.43
C LYS A 108 -1.38 7.93 31.20
N ALA A 109 -1.07 8.52 30.04
CA ALA A 109 -1.63 9.81 29.63
C ALA A 109 -2.13 9.72 28.18
N GLY A 110 -3.46 9.61 28.03
CA GLY A 110 -4.07 9.33 26.73
C GLY A 110 -3.65 7.96 26.19
N PRO A 111 -3.20 7.84 24.93
CA PRO A 111 -2.75 6.57 24.36
C PRO A 111 -1.29 6.21 24.73
N TYR A 112 -0.61 7.06 25.52
CA TYR A 112 0.81 6.90 25.82
C TYR A 112 1.03 6.32 27.21
N THR A 113 1.95 5.34 27.28
CA THR A 113 2.39 4.71 28.52
C THR A 113 3.83 5.11 28.81
N TYR A 114 4.08 5.62 30.01
CA TYR A 114 5.41 6.05 30.46
C TYR A 114 5.86 5.23 31.67
N VAL A 115 7.18 5.08 31.81
CA VAL A 115 7.81 4.35 32.92
C VAL A 115 8.97 5.14 33.50
N ASP A 116 9.20 4.96 34.79
CA ASP A 116 10.34 5.52 35.51
C ASP A 116 11.49 4.50 35.52
N LEU A 117 12.68 4.93 35.09
CA LEU A 117 13.86 4.08 35.08
C LEU A 117 14.56 4.10 36.45
N ILE A 118 15.20 2.98 36.81
CA ILE A 118 16.00 2.86 38.02
C ILE A 118 17.21 3.82 38.03
N ASP A 119 17.78 4.09 36.85
CA ASP A 119 18.92 4.99 36.66
C ASP A 119 18.50 6.48 36.63
N GLY A 120 17.21 6.74 36.82
CA GLY A 120 16.61 8.07 36.78
C GLY A 120 16.02 8.43 35.42
N GLY A 121 15.04 9.34 35.45
CA GLY A 121 14.32 9.80 34.27
C GLY A 121 13.08 8.97 33.94
N THR A 122 12.12 9.61 33.29
CA THR A 122 10.90 8.98 32.78
C THR A 122 11.03 8.88 31.27
N VAL A 123 10.64 7.74 30.70
CA VAL A 123 10.66 7.50 29.25
C VAL A 123 9.29 7.08 28.74
N LEU A 124 9.02 7.38 27.48
CA LEU A 124 7.86 6.85 26.79
C LEU A 124 8.15 5.40 26.36
N LEU A 125 7.24 4.50 26.71
CA LEU A 125 7.32 3.07 26.40
C LEU A 125 6.67 2.80 25.04
N GLY A 126 7.26 1.89 24.27
CA GLY A 126 6.65 1.36 23.04
C GLY A 126 7.24 0.02 22.65
N ALA A 127 6.57 -0.66 21.72
CA ALA A 127 7.08 -1.88 21.10
C ALA A 127 7.83 -1.56 19.79
N ASP A 128 8.85 -2.36 19.47
CA ASP A 128 9.45 -2.40 18.14
C ASP A 128 8.69 -3.33 17.18
N LEU A 129 9.19 -3.48 15.96
CA LEU A 129 8.60 -4.35 14.93
C LEU A 129 8.67 -5.84 15.29
N GLN A 130 9.41 -6.21 16.34
CA GLN A 130 9.62 -7.56 16.83
C GLN A 130 8.95 -7.77 18.20
N SER A 131 8.03 -6.89 18.60
CA SER A 131 7.32 -7.01 19.87
C SER A 131 8.24 -6.92 21.11
N ASN A 132 9.43 -6.31 20.99
CA ASN A 132 10.25 -5.99 22.16
C ASN A 132 9.89 -4.61 22.71
N ILE A 133 9.89 -4.51 24.04
CA ILE A 133 9.69 -3.24 24.74
C ILE A 133 10.96 -2.39 24.69
N ARG A 134 10.80 -1.16 24.19
CA ARG A 134 11.88 -0.19 24.02
C ARG A 134 11.46 1.22 24.42
N ALA A 135 12.45 2.07 24.65
CA ALA A 135 12.22 3.50 24.72
C ALA A 135 11.80 4.04 23.34
N ARG A 136 10.81 4.92 23.31
CA ARG A 136 10.22 5.47 22.08
C ARG A 136 10.19 6.98 22.13
N MET A 137 10.48 7.66 21.02
CA MET A 137 10.20 9.11 20.91
C MET A 137 8.76 9.36 20.47
N SER A 138 8.20 10.52 20.84
CA SER A 138 6.80 10.86 20.53
C SER A 138 6.52 10.99 19.02
N ASN A 139 7.54 11.29 18.22
CA ASN A 139 7.47 11.41 16.75
C ASN A 139 7.86 10.11 16.02
N GLU A 140 8.25 9.06 16.74
CA GLU A 140 8.62 7.78 16.16
C GLU A 140 7.39 6.88 15.99
N LEU A 141 7.29 6.23 14.83
CA LEU A 141 6.25 5.26 14.55
C LEU A 141 6.47 3.95 15.34
N TRP A 142 7.72 3.51 15.43
CA TRP A 142 8.18 2.32 16.15
C TRP A 142 9.24 2.71 17.18
N ALA A 143 9.25 2.01 18.32
CA ALA A 143 10.23 2.28 19.36
C ALA A 143 11.64 1.91 18.87
N SER A 144 12.51 2.91 18.68
CA SER A 144 13.88 2.71 18.16
C SER A 144 14.96 2.76 19.24
N GLY A 145 14.59 3.11 20.47
CA GLY A 145 15.52 3.28 21.57
C GLY A 145 16.00 1.97 22.20
N PRO A 146 16.75 2.06 23.31
CA PRO A 146 17.19 0.90 24.08
C PRO A 146 16.04 -0.02 24.46
N ARG A 147 16.33 -1.33 24.51
CA ARG A 147 15.44 -2.31 25.10
C ARG A 147 15.29 -2.06 26.61
N LEU A 148 14.05 -2.15 27.08
CA LEU A 148 13.71 -1.96 28.49
C LEU A 148 13.11 -3.25 29.05
N GLU A 149 13.41 -3.53 30.30
CA GLU A 149 12.78 -4.60 31.07
C GLU A 149 12.40 -4.11 32.47
N GLN A 150 11.29 -4.62 32.99
CA GLN A 150 10.91 -4.36 34.37
C GLN A 150 11.83 -5.13 35.31
N VAL A 151 12.37 -4.46 36.33
CA VAL A 151 13.25 -5.08 37.31
C VAL A 151 12.40 -5.97 38.22
N ALA A 152 12.65 -7.27 38.18
CA ALA A 152 11.90 -8.27 38.92
C ALA A 152 11.77 -7.91 40.41
N GLY A 153 10.52 -7.92 40.92
CA GLY A 153 10.21 -7.55 42.29
C GLY A 153 10.08 -6.05 42.55
N THR A 154 10.22 -5.19 41.54
CA THR A 154 10.03 -3.74 41.64
C THR A 154 9.13 -3.21 40.51
N LEU A 155 8.59 -2.00 40.69
CA LEU A 155 7.83 -1.29 39.65
C LEU A 155 8.71 -0.43 38.72
N GLN A 156 10.03 -0.53 38.86
CA GLN A 156 10.99 0.26 38.10
C GLN A 156 11.54 -0.51 36.90
N TRP A 157 11.95 0.24 35.88
CA TRP A 157 12.44 -0.29 34.61
C TRP A 157 13.93 -0.05 34.45
N ARG A 158 14.63 -0.91 33.70
CA ARG A 158 16.05 -0.74 33.37
C ARG A 158 16.33 -1.00 31.90
N THR A 159 17.42 -0.44 31.39
CA THR A 159 17.91 -0.73 30.05
C THR A 159 18.63 -2.08 30.00
N VAL A 160 18.40 -2.85 28.94
CA VAL A 160 19.10 -4.12 28.67
C VAL A 160 20.25 -3.86 27.71
N ALA A 161 21.46 -4.28 28.06
CA ALA A 161 22.63 -4.13 27.18
C ALA A 161 22.58 -5.15 26.02
N SER A 162 22.61 -4.67 24.78
CA SER A 162 22.73 -5.54 23.61
C SER A 162 24.17 -6.05 23.44
N ASN A 163 24.38 -7.36 23.59
CA ASN A 163 25.62 -7.99 23.14
C ASN A 163 25.64 -8.03 21.61
N GLY A 164 26.60 -7.30 21.03
CA GLY A 164 26.69 -7.05 19.60
C GLY A 164 26.97 -8.29 18.75
N SER A 165 26.28 -8.36 17.61
CA SER A 165 26.82 -8.92 16.36
C SER A 165 26.04 -8.34 15.19
N SER A 166 26.72 -7.46 14.46
CA SER A 166 26.30 -6.84 13.21
C SER A 166 26.10 -7.88 12.10
N THR A 167 24.93 -7.87 11.44
CA THR A 167 24.73 -8.03 9.98
C THR A 167 23.23 -8.05 9.61
N ILE A 168 22.80 -6.93 9.01
CA ILE A 168 21.73 -6.66 8.02
C ILE A 168 20.55 -7.65 7.91
N ASP A 169 19.36 -7.09 8.16
CA ASP A 169 18.00 -7.66 8.17
C ASP A 169 17.48 -8.21 6.83
N ALA A 170 16.99 -9.45 6.87
CA ALA A 170 16.16 -10.06 5.84
C ALA A 170 14.87 -10.61 6.45
N SER A 171 13.75 -9.90 6.30
CA SER A 171 12.44 -10.54 6.25
C SER A 171 12.33 -11.22 4.89
N GLN A 172 12.49 -12.55 4.86
CA GLN A 172 12.32 -13.37 3.67
C GLN A 172 11.24 -14.42 3.98
N LEU A 173 10.13 -14.37 3.25
CA LEU A 173 9.37 -15.57 2.94
C LEU A 173 9.93 -16.10 1.63
N PHE A 174 10.71 -17.18 1.70
CA PHE A 174 11.13 -17.91 0.51
C PHE A 174 10.16 -19.05 0.23
N ILE A 175 9.65 -19.11 -0.99
CA ILE A 175 9.09 -20.33 -1.57
C ILE A 175 10.11 -20.80 -2.61
N THR A 176 10.92 -21.80 -2.27
CA THR A 176 11.88 -22.41 -3.20
C THR A 176 11.45 -23.85 -3.50
N ARG A 177 11.17 -24.14 -4.77
CA ARG A 177 10.85 -25.50 -5.26
C ARG A 177 12.12 -26.33 -5.34
N VAL A 178 12.12 -27.50 -4.70
CA VAL A 178 13.07 -28.60 -4.99
C VAL A 178 12.27 -29.91 -5.08
N PRO A 179 12.56 -30.82 -6.04
CA PRO A 179 11.82 -32.07 -6.20
C PRO A 179 12.12 -33.06 -5.06
N ALA A 180 11.09 -33.75 -4.58
CA ALA A 180 11.20 -34.77 -3.54
C ALA A 180 11.76 -36.11 -4.08
N PRO A 181 12.63 -36.81 -3.33
CA PRO A 181 12.78 -38.26 -3.44
C PRO A 181 11.79 -38.99 -2.52
N ALA A 182 11.49 -40.22 -2.92
CA ALA A 182 10.40 -41.08 -2.46
C ALA A 182 10.52 -41.63 -1.03
N ASP A 183 9.36 -42.02 -0.52
CA ASP A 183 9.02 -42.97 0.56
C ASP A 183 10.16 -43.58 1.38
N GLU A 184 10.03 -43.52 2.71
CA GLU A 184 9.82 -44.74 3.50
C GLU A 184 9.28 -44.42 4.92
N ALA A 185 8.32 -45.26 5.32
CA ALA A 185 7.55 -45.19 6.55
C ALA A 185 8.38 -45.53 7.80
N HIS A 186 7.97 -45.06 8.98
CA HIS A 186 7.73 -45.92 10.15
C HIS A 186 7.00 -45.15 11.27
N ALA A 187 5.85 -45.69 11.67
CA ALA A 187 5.00 -45.24 12.76
C ALA A 187 5.38 -45.89 14.10
N THR A 188 5.25 -45.15 15.21
CA THR A 188 5.00 -45.71 16.56
C THR A 188 4.14 -44.75 17.41
N PRO A 189 3.08 -45.22 18.10
CA PRO A 189 2.31 -44.45 19.08
C PRO A 189 2.55 -44.97 20.54
N PRO A 190 1.85 -44.49 21.58
CA PRO A 190 2.00 -43.20 22.28
C PRO A 190 2.32 -43.38 23.80
N LYS A 191 2.74 -42.32 24.51
CA LYS A 191 2.82 -42.32 25.99
C LYS A 191 1.85 -41.29 26.61
N ARG A 192 0.90 -41.80 27.40
CA ARG A 192 -0.06 -41.06 28.24
C ARG A 192 0.61 -39.97 29.11
N PRO A 193 0.03 -38.77 29.22
CA PRO A 193 0.20 -37.92 30.39
C PRO A 193 -0.77 -38.35 31.50
N ARG A 194 -0.23 -38.45 32.72
CA ARG A 194 -0.93 -38.86 33.94
C ARG A 194 -1.58 -37.62 34.57
N ILE A 195 -2.86 -37.76 34.93
CA ILE A 195 -3.64 -36.78 35.71
C ILE A 195 -3.09 -36.75 37.15
N ALA A 196 -2.66 -35.57 37.59
CA ALA A 196 -2.63 -35.12 38.97
C ALA A 196 -3.30 -33.73 38.90
N GLY A 197 -4.45 -33.50 39.53
CA GLY A 197 -4.70 -33.67 40.95
C GLY A 197 -4.76 -32.25 41.52
N ASP A 198 -5.98 -31.74 41.70
CA ASP A 198 -6.28 -30.40 42.20
C ASP A 198 -5.52 -30.11 43.50
N GLU A 199 -4.50 -29.27 43.43
CA GLU A 199 -4.00 -28.51 44.57
C GLU A 199 -4.33 -27.03 44.31
N GLN A 200 -5.39 -26.57 44.96
CA GLN A 200 -5.73 -25.15 45.07
C GLN A 200 -4.62 -24.46 45.87
N GLN A 201 -3.65 -23.93 45.14
CA GLN A 201 -2.60 -23.09 45.68
C GLN A 201 -3.19 -21.73 46.09
N PRO A 202 -2.90 -21.22 47.30
CA PRO A 202 -3.44 -19.93 47.74
C PRO A 202 -2.94 -18.83 46.80
N THR A 203 -3.87 -18.02 46.31
CA THR A 203 -3.60 -16.89 45.42
C THR A 203 -2.83 -15.82 46.18
N ASP A 204 -1.51 -15.85 46.05
CA ASP A 204 -0.64 -14.76 46.49
C ASP A 204 -1.07 -13.46 45.78
N PRO A 205 -1.37 -12.36 46.49
CA PRO A 205 -1.76 -11.10 45.86
C PRO A 205 -0.66 -10.56 44.93
N SER A 206 0.61 -10.92 45.16
CA SER A 206 1.72 -10.60 44.26
C SER A 206 1.62 -11.30 42.90
N SER A 207 1.09 -12.53 42.85
CA SER A 207 0.90 -13.29 41.62
C SER A 207 -0.27 -12.75 40.79
N ALA A 208 -1.35 -12.33 41.45
CA ALA A 208 -2.47 -11.67 40.78
C ALA A 208 -2.06 -10.29 40.21
N ASN A 209 -1.30 -9.50 40.98
CA ASN A 209 -0.80 -8.20 40.52
C ASN A 209 0.19 -8.35 39.36
N ARG A 210 1.04 -9.38 39.41
CA ARG A 210 1.95 -9.71 38.31
C ARG A 210 1.19 -10.13 37.05
N ALA A 211 0.15 -10.96 37.18
CA ALA A 211 -0.68 -11.35 36.05
C ALA A 211 -1.39 -10.14 35.39
N ILE A 212 -1.81 -9.14 36.18
CA ILE A 212 -2.38 -7.89 35.66
C ILE A 212 -1.32 -7.07 34.92
N ALA A 213 -0.13 -6.88 35.51
CA ALA A 213 0.97 -6.15 34.86
C ALA A 213 1.42 -6.83 33.55
N ASP A 214 1.54 -8.16 33.56
CA ASP A 214 1.90 -8.96 32.40
C ASP A 214 0.83 -8.85 31.30
N ALA A 215 -0.46 -8.86 31.65
CA ALA A 215 -1.56 -8.67 30.70
C ALA A 215 -1.60 -7.26 30.09
N GLU A 216 -1.32 -6.22 30.89
CA GLU A 216 -1.21 -4.85 30.38
C GLU A 216 0.01 -4.66 29.47
N LEU A 217 1.11 -5.32 29.80
CA LEU A 217 2.32 -5.33 28.98
C LEU A 217 2.08 -6.09 27.67
N ASP A 218 1.43 -7.24 27.72
CA ASP A 218 1.00 -7.99 26.54
C ASP A 218 0.07 -7.17 25.65
N ALA A 219 -0.85 -6.39 26.24
CA ALA A 219 -1.72 -5.49 25.47
C ALA A 219 -0.97 -4.32 24.82
N LEU A 220 0.16 -3.90 25.39
CA LEU A 220 1.01 -2.86 24.82
C LEU A 220 1.90 -3.39 23.68
N ILE A 221 2.40 -4.62 23.83
CA ILE A 221 3.27 -5.30 22.86
C ILE A 221 2.46 -5.83 21.68
N ASP A 222 1.43 -6.60 22.01
CA ASP A 222 0.59 -7.37 21.10
C ASP A 222 -0.88 -7.06 21.39
N PRO A 223 -1.36 -5.85 21.06
CA PRO A 223 -2.74 -5.44 21.35
C PRO A 223 -3.78 -6.40 20.78
N TRP A 224 -3.42 -7.16 19.74
CA TRP A 224 -4.27 -8.19 19.15
C TRP A 224 -4.71 -9.27 20.12
N LYS A 225 -3.93 -9.58 21.17
CA LYS A 225 -4.32 -10.53 22.21
C LYS A 225 -5.61 -10.12 22.95
N THR A 226 -5.92 -8.82 22.94
CA THR A 226 -7.15 -8.26 23.56
C THR A 226 -8.36 -8.25 22.63
N TRP A 227 -8.22 -8.67 21.37
CA TRP A 227 -9.29 -8.62 20.36
C TRP A 227 -10.26 -9.80 20.44
N GLY A 228 -10.08 -10.71 21.40
CA GLY A 228 -10.98 -11.83 21.60
C GLY A 228 -12.42 -11.36 21.83
N ILE A 229 -13.38 -12.00 21.16
CA ILE A 229 -14.82 -11.73 21.35
C ILE A 229 -15.45 -12.76 22.28
N ILE A 230 -16.20 -12.28 23.28
CA ILE A 230 -16.94 -13.10 24.25
C ILE A 230 -18.44 -12.90 24.00
N GLY A 231 -19.20 -13.99 23.89
CA GLY A 231 -20.68 -13.97 23.90
C GLY A 231 -21.39 -13.40 22.65
N GLN A 232 -20.66 -12.97 21.62
CA GLN A 232 -21.26 -12.52 20.35
C GLN A 232 -21.58 -13.70 19.43
N PRO A 233 -22.68 -13.66 18.65
CA PRO A 233 -22.94 -14.67 17.63
C PRO A 233 -21.77 -14.67 16.64
N GLY A 234 -21.09 -15.81 16.54
CA GLY A 234 -19.91 -15.95 15.69
C GLY A 234 -20.28 -15.95 14.21
N SER A 235 -19.42 -15.35 13.39
CA SER A 235 -19.44 -15.58 11.95
C SER A 235 -18.84 -16.96 11.66
N PRO A 236 -19.28 -17.68 10.60
CA PRO A 236 -18.60 -18.89 10.15
C PRO A 236 -17.12 -18.65 9.77
N ASP A 237 -16.74 -17.40 9.49
CA ASP A 237 -15.38 -17.03 9.14
C ASP A 237 -14.46 -16.78 10.34
N ASP A 238 -15.01 -16.66 11.55
CA ASP A 238 -14.25 -16.41 12.78
C ASP A 238 -13.37 -17.62 13.13
N ILE A 239 -12.20 -17.36 13.71
CA ILE A 239 -11.25 -18.41 14.11
C ILE A 239 -11.08 -18.45 15.63
N ASN A 240 -10.67 -19.61 16.14
CA ASN A 240 -10.31 -19.79 17.54
C ASN A 240 -8.80 -19.91 17.68
N ILE A 241 -8.20 -19.07 18.54
CA ILE A 241 -6.79 -19.12 18.91
C ILE A 241 -6.73 -19.18 20.44
N ASN A 242 -6.10 -20.24 20.98
CA ASN A 242 -5.94 -20.45 22.42
C ASN A 242 -7.24 -20.30 23.23
N GLY A 243 -8.34 -20.87 22.72
CA GLY A 243 -9.66 -20.83 23.38
C GLY A 243 -10.41 -19.51 23.25
N SER A 244 -9.81 -18.46 22.68
CA SER A 244 -10.47 -17.19 22.38
C SER A 244 -10.89 -17.12 20.92
N ARG A 245 -12.10 -16.60 20.65
CA ARG A 245 -12.61 -16.41 19.29
C ARG A 245 -12.21 -15.03 18.77
N TYR A 246 -11.79 -14.95 17.51
CA TYR A 246 -11.37 -13.72 16.85
C TYR A 246 -12.14 -13.49 15.55
N ARG A 247 -12.54 -12.23 15.32
CA ARG A 247 -13.14 -11.81 14.05
C ARG A 247 -12.09 -11.75 12.96
N THR A 248 -12.44 -12.21 11.77
CA THR A 248 -11.57 -12.18 10.60
C THR A 248 -12.05 -11.19 9.53
N LEU A 249 -11.14 -10.78 8.66
CA LEU A 249 -11.51 -10.13 7.40
C LEU A 249 -12.18 -11.14 6.45
N PRO A 250 -13.05 -10.68 5.53
CA PRO A 250 -13.58 -11.54 4.47
C PRO A 250 -12.42 -12.24 3.76
N ARG A 251 -12.51 -13.57 3.56
CA ARG A 251 -11.39 -14.35 3.01
C ARG A 251 -11.04 -13.95 1.57
N GLY A 252 -12.03 -13.50 0.81
CA GLY A 252 -11.90 -13.22 -0.62
C GLY A 252 -12.35 -14.42 -1.46
N PRO A 253 -12.02 -14.46 -2.76
CA PRO A 253 -12.50 -15.53 -3.66
C PRO A 253 -11.94 -16.93 -3.32
N ALA A 254 -10.81 -17.01 -2.62
CA ALA A 254 -10.22 -18.27 -2.19
C ALA A 254 -10.69 -18.68 -0.79
N HIS A 255 -11.60 -19.66 -0.74
CA HIS A 255 -12.29 -20.03 0.50
C HIS A 255 -11.42 -20.85 1.48
N ASN A 256 -10.29 -21.41 1.02
CA ASN A 256 -9.42 -22.30 1.80
C ASN A 256 -7.98 -21.80 1.91
N ASP A 257 -7.76 -20.48 1.96
CA ASP A 257 -6.44 -19.91 2.21
C ASP A 257 -5.95 -20.30 3.62
N PRO A 258 -4.73 -20.87 3.75
CA PRO A 258 -4.14 -21.14 5.06
C PRO A 258 -3.74 -19.91 5.87
N ILE A 259 -3.89 -18.72 5.29
CA ILE A 259 -3.67 -17.45 5.96
C ILE A 259 -4.99 -16.71 6.03
N VAL A 260 -5.41 -16.36 7.24
CA VAL A 260 -6.53 -15.46 7.50
C VAL A 260 -6.01 -14.21 8.21
N TYR A 261 -6.80 -13.14 8.24
CA TYR A 261 -6.41 -11.94 8.97
C TYR A 261 -7.41 -11.67 10.07
N ILE A 262 -6.96 -11.71 11.32
CA ILE A 262 -7.76 -11.25 12.45
C ILE A 262 -7.80 -9.73 12.47
N LYS A 263 -8.92 -9.17 12.89
CA LYS A 263 -9.15 -7.74 12.94
C LYS A 263 -9.66 -7.31 14.30
N HIS A 264 -9.38 -6.06 14.64
CA HIS A 264 -9.88 -5.45 15.86
C HIS A 264 -11.44 -5.46 15.89
N PRO A 265 -12.09 -5.79 17.02
CA PRO A 265 -13.53 -6.04 17.06
C PRO A 265 -14.39 -4.84 16.67
N TYR A 266 -13.91 -3.63 16.99
CA TYR A 266 -14.59 -2.37 16.68
C TYR A 266 -14.30 -1.85 15.26
N HIS A 267 -13.36 -2.46 14.54
CA HIS A 267 -13.13 -2.19 13.12
C HIS A 267 -13.99 -3.14 12.27
N LEU A 268 -15.13 -2.65 11.81
CA LEU A 268 -16.08 -3.45 11.03
C LEU A 268 -15.53 -3.80 9.65
N MET A 269 -14.97 -2.81 8.94
CA MET A 269 -14.43 -2.94 7.58
C MET A 269 -13.15 -2.12 7.45
N TYR A 270 -12.24 -2.56 6.57
CA TYR A 270 -11.07 -1.79 6.19
C TYR A 270 -11.19 -1.45 4.71
N ASP A 271 -11.49 -0.18 4.41
CA ASP A 271 -11.21 0.38 3.09
C ASP A 271 -9.76 0.91 3.06
N TYR A 272 -9.32 1.42 1.90
CA TYR A 272 -7.98 2.00 1.78
C TYR A 272 -7.73 3.11 2.82
N ALA A 273 -8.70 4.01 3.03
CA ALA A 273 -8.52 5.16 3.91
C ALA A 273 -8.39 4.73 5.38
N THR A 274 -9.20 3.77 5.81
CA THR A 274 -9.16 3.20 7.16
C THR A 274 -7.85 2.46 7.38
N LEU A 275 -7.43 1.60 6.45
CA LEU A 275 -6.17 0.86 6.59
C LEU A 275 -4.96 1.79 6.58
N ASP A 276 -4.86 2.73 5.63
CA ASP A 276 -3.74 3.69 5.57
C ASP A 276 -3.71 4.59 6.81
N ARG A 277 -4.87 4.98 7.36
CA ARG A 277 -4.94 5.68 8.65
C ARG A 277 -4.45 4.82 9.80
N THR A 278 -4.95 3.59 9.94
CA THR A 278 -4.51 2.65 10.98
C THR A 278 -3.00 2.46 10.92
N LEU A 279 -2.42 2.31 9.73
CA LEU A 279 -0.97 2.18 9.57
C LEU A 279 -0.18 3.45 9.96
N ARG A 280 -0.80 4.63 9.94
CA ARG A 280 -0.17 5.89 10.35
C ARG A 280 -0.35 6.21 11.84
N THR A 281 -1.55 5.99 12.36
CA THR A 281 -1.94 6.47 13.70
C THR A 281 -1.91 5.38 14.75
N ASP A 282 -2.37 4.18 14.39
CA ASP A 282 -2.62 3.07 15.29
C ASP A 282 -1.98 1.79 14.73
N PHE A 283 -0.69 1.86 14.43
CA PHE A 283 0.01 0.90 13.59
C PHE A 283 -0.08 -0.56 14.08
N LEU A 284 -0.07 -0.77 15.40
CA LEU A 284 -0.24 -2.10 16.01
C LEU A 284 -1.69 -2.62 15.95
N GLN A 285 -2.65 -1.76 15.61
CA GLN A 285 -4.07 -2.12 15.39
C GLN A 285 -4.35 -2.55 13.94
N GLN A 286 -3.32 -2.68 13.09
CA GLN A 286 -3.48 -3.24 11.75
C GLN A 286 -3.93 -4.71 11.83
N PRO A 287 -4.67 -5.22 10.83
CA PRO A 287 -5.01 -6.63 10.77
C PRO A 287 -3.78 -7.54 10.95
N ARG A 288 -3.91 -8.66 11.67
CA ARG A 288 -2.81 -9.61 11.90
C ARG A 288 -3.04 -10.89 11.12
N GLY A 289 -2.03 -11.33 10.38
CA GLY A 289 -2.07 -12.62 9.71
C GLY A 289 -2.06 -13.76 10.74
N ALA A 290 -2.89 -14.77 10.53
CA ALA A 290 -2.89 -16.01 11.27
C ALA A 290 -2.81 -17.18 10.29
N ILE A 291 -1.91 -18.11 10.57
CA ILE A 291 -1.58 -19.24 9.71
C ILE A 291 -2.13 -20.51 10.36
N ARG A 292 -2.70 -21.39 9.53
CA ARG A 292 -3.13 -22.72 9.99
C ARG A 292 -1.94 -23.67 10.00
N VAL A 293 -1.46 -24.02 11.19
CA VAL A 293 -0.25 -24.84 11.38
C VAL A 293 -0.60 -26.33 11.39
N PRO A 294 -0.05 -27.13 10.44
CA PRO A 294 -0.19 -28.59 10.40
C PRO A 294 0.66 -29.29 11.47
N PRO A 295 0.38 -30.57 11.81
CA PRO A 295 -0.75 -31.38 11.32
C PRO A 295 -2.04 -31.15 12.14
N ALA A 296 -1.95 -30.50 13.30
CA ALA A 296 -3.08 -30.26 14.18
C ALA A 296 -4.08 -29.21 13.66
N LEU A 297 -3.71 -28.49 12.59
CA LEU A 297 -4.51 -27.45 11.93
C LEU A 297 -5.03 -26.37 12.89
N HIS A 298 -4.24 -26.07 13.93
CA HIS A 298 -4.55 -24.97 14.84
C HIS A 298 -4.05 -23.64 14.25
N TRP A 299 -4.67 -22.54 14.68
CA TRP A 299 -4.31 -21.20 14.21
C TRP A 299 -3.22 -20.61 15.09
N GLU A 300 -2.19 -20.07 14.44
CA GLU A 300 -1.12 -19.31 15.08
C GLU A 300 -1.01 -17.92 14.43
N VAL A 301 -0.89 -16.86 15.23
CA VAL A 301 -0.74 -15.50 14.70
C VAL A 301 0.71 -15.27 14.27
N ASP A 302 0.92 -14.76 13.07
CA ASP A 302 2.24 -14.36 12.58
C ASP A 302 2.79 -13.27 13.51
N PRO A 303 3.96 -13.49 14.15
CA PRO A 303 4.58 -12.48 15.00
C PRO A 303 4.97 -11.22 14.21
N ALA A 304 5.23 -11.34 12.91
CA ALA A 304 5.52 -10.20 12.06
C ALA A 304 4.24 -9.45 11.68
N LEU A 305 4.33 -8.11 11.72
CA LEU A 305 3.27 -7.26 11.19
C LEU A 305 3.17 -7.40 9.66
N PRO A 306 1.95 -7.47 9.09
CA PRO A 306 1.77 -7.58 7.64
C PRO A 306 2.35 -6.39 6.87
N PHE A 307 2.24 -5.18 7.42
CA PHE A 307 2.74 -3.96 6.80
C PHE A 307 3.69 -3.24 7.76
N GLN A 308 4.84 -2.82 7.23
CA GLN A 308 5.88 -2.12 7.99
C GLN A 308 5.77 -0.60 7.93
N ARG A 309 4.95 -0.08 7.01
CA ARG A 309 4.75 1.35 6.73
C ARG A 309 3.35 1.59 6.18
N PRO A 310 2.83 2.82 6.25
CA PRO A 310 1.64 3.24 5.49
C PRO A 310 1.77 2.94 4.00
N MET A 311 0.68 2.56 3.36
CA MET A 311 0.66 2.10 1.97
C MET A 311 1.30 3.13 1.02
N LYS A 312 0.94 4.42 1.20
CA LYS A 312 1.53 5.51 0.42
C LYS A 312 3.05 5.62 0.56
N GLU A 313 3.56 5.42 1.78
CA GLU A 313 4.99 5.53 2.08
C GLU A 313 5.79 4.34 1.54
N THR A 314 5.17 3.16 1.50
CA THR A 314 5.74 2.01 0.80
C THR A 314 5.94 2.33 -0.69
N VAL A 315 4.94 2.88 -1.38
CA VAL A 315 5.08 3.32 -2.78
C VAL A 315 6.18 4.37 -2.92
N ALA A 316 6.20 5.38 -2.04
CA ALA A 316 7.18 6.47 -2.07
C ALA A 316 8.63 5.99 -1.91
N THR A 317 8.84 4.82 -1.27
CA THR A 317 10.17 4.21 -1.11
C THR A 317 10.75 3.77 -2.45
N TYR A 318 9.90 3.31 -3.39
CA TYR A 318 10.32 2.78 -4.69
C TYR A 318 10.13 3.76 -5.85
N PHE A 319 9.26 4.76 -5.69
CA PHE A 319 8.99 5.80 -6.68
C PHE A 319 9.11 7.19 -6.04
N PRO A 320 10.33 7.59 -5.64
CA PRO A 320 10.53 8.74 -4.77
C PRO A 320 10.20 10.07 -5.44
N GLU A 321 10.14 10.15 -6.77
CA GLU A 321 9.96 11.41 -7.51
C GLU A 321 8.49 11.68 -7.89
N LEU A 322 7.57 10.75 -7.59
CA LEU A 322 6.14 10.96 -7.82
C LEU A 322 5.56 12.02 -6.89
N SER A 323 4.56 12.75 -7.37
CA SER A 323 3.78 13.70 -6.59
C SER A 323 3.01 13.00 -5.46
N ASP A 324 2.71 13.73 -4.38
CA ASP A 324 1.99 13.15 -3.22
C ASP A 324 0.62 12.57 -3.61
N VAL A 325 -0.08 13.23 -4.54
CA VAL A 325 -1.37 12.77 -5.03
C VAL A 325 -1.22 11.52 -5.88
N THR A 326 -0.20 11.44 -6.74
CA THR A 326 0.08 10.23 -7.51
C THR A 326 0.42 9.07 -6.59
N LEU A 327 1.27 9.27 -5.57
CA LEU A 327 1.61 8.23 -4.59
C LEU A 327 0.36 7.68 -3.88
N HIS A 328 -0.57 8.57 -3.50
CA HIS A 328 -1.86 8.16 -2.94
C HIS A 328 -2.70 7.36 -3.94
N ASN A 329 -2.84 7.83 -5.19
CA ASN A 329 -3.63 7.16 -6.21
C ASN A 329 -3.05 5.79 -6.58
N VAL A 330 -1.71 5.64 -6.63
CA VAL A 330 -1.02 4.36 -6.85
C VAL A 330 -1.32 3.41 -5.69
N ALA A 331 -1.09 3.82 -4.45
CA ALA A 331 -1.35 2.99 -3.28
C ALA A 331 -2.82 2.55 -3.19
N LYS A 332 -3.76 3.45 -3.50
CA LYS A 332 -5.19 3.14 -3.55
C LYS A 332 -5.50 2.14 -4.67
N ARG A 333 -4.99 2.35 -5.89
CA ARG A 333 -5.22 1.45 -7.02
C ARG A 333 -4.66 0.06 -6.76
N GLN A 334 -3.46 -0.03 -6.20
CA GLN A 334 -2.84 -1.29 -5.80
C GLN A 334 -3.68 -2.03 -4.75
N PHE A 335 -4.20 -1.32 -3.75
CA PHE A 335 -5.13 -1.88 -2.77
C PHE A 335 -6.39 -2.45 -3.44
N THR A 336 -7.04 -1.69 -4.32
CA THR A 336 -8.25 -2.15 -5.02
C THR A 336 -7.96 -3.36 -5.91
N LEU A 337 -6.83 -3.38 -6.64
CA LEU A 337 -6.43 -4.49 -7.51
C LEU A 337 -6.11 -5.78 -6.74
N ALA A 338 -5.49 -5.66 -5.57
CA ALA A 338 -5.15 -6.81 -4.74
C ALA A 338 -6.39 -7.43 -4.11
N ASN A 339 -7.32 -6.59 -3.63
CA ASN A 339 -8.53 -7.05 -2.94
C ASN A 339 -9.70 -7.36 -3.89
N GLY A 340 -9.64 -6.89 -5.14
CA GLY A 340 -10.74 -6.99 -6.12
C GLY A 340 -11.93 -6.08 -5.80
N SER A 341 -11.83 -5.22 -4.79
CA SER A 341 -12.88 -4.28 -4.36
C SER A 341 -12.27 -3.12 -3.56
N GLU A 342 -13.10 -2.15 -3.16
CA GLU A 342 -12.68 -1.05 -2.27
C GLU A 342 -12.53 -1.48 -0.79
N LEU A 343 -12.81 -2.75 -0.47
CA LEU A 343 -12.70 -3.31 0.88
C LEU A 343 -11.59 -4.37 0.95
N ALA A 344 -10.90 -4.41 2.10
CA ALA A 344 -9.84 -5.37 2.37
C ALA A 344 -10.37 -6.80 2.53
N THR A 345 -9.65 -7.75 1.96
CA THR A 345 -9.87 -9.19 2.12
C THR A 345 -8.58 -9.85 2.60
N GLY A 346 -8.69 -11.03 3.23
CA GLY A 346 -7.53 -11.80 3.66
C GLY A 346 -6.59 -12.12 2.50
N SER A 347 -7.13 -12.62 1.39
CA SER A 347 -6.37 -12.88 0.16
C SER A 347 -5.71 -11.61 -0.39
N GLY A 348 -6.41 -10.48 -0.38
CA GLY A 348 -5.89 -9.21 -0.90
C GLY A 348 -4.77 -8.62 -0.05
N LEU A 349 -4.84 -8.70 1.28
CA LEU A 349 -3.74 -8.27 2.15
C LEU A 349 -2.50 -9.16 1.98
N THR A 350 -2.67 -10.47 1.78
CA THR A 350 -1.56 -11.37 1.45
C THR A 350 -0.91 -10.99 0.12
N LEU A 351 -1.71 -10.68 -0.90
CA LEU A 351 -1.19 -10.21 -2.20
C LEU A 351 -0.43 -8.89 -2.07
N LEU A 352 -0.91 -7.93 -1.26
CA LEU A 352 -0.18 -6.69 -1.00
C LEU A 352 1.14 -6.93 -0.28
N ARG A 353 1.14 -7.77 0.76
CA ARG A 353 2.37 -8.15 1.47
C ARG A 353 3.38 -8.78 0.53
N GLN A 354 2.94 -9.67 -0.37
CA GLN A 354 3.79 -10.28 -1.38
C GLN A 354 4.33 -9.23 -2.38
N ALA A 355 3.47 -8.35 -2.91
CA ALA A 355 3.89 -7.31 -3.85
C ALA A 355 4.95 -6.37 -3.26
N PHE A 356 4.84 -6.01 -1.98
CA PHE A 356 5.84 -5.20 -1.29
C PHE A 356 7.16 -5.94 -1.06
N ASN A 357 7.10 -7.24 -0.78
CA ASN A 357 8.31 -8.07 -0.71
C ASN A 357 8.98 -8.16 -2.09
N ASP A 358 8.21 -8.34 -3.16
CA ASP A 358 8.76 -8.43 -4.52
C ASP A 358 9.43 -7.12 -4.97
N TRP A 359 8.92 -5.96 -4.54
CA TRP A 359 9.64 -4.68 -4.72
C TRP A 359 11.00 -4.66 -4.05
N LYS A 360 11.13 -5.30 -2.89
CA LYS A 360 12.39 -5.38 -2.14
C LYS A 360 13.38 -6.36 -2.78
N THR A 361 12.90 -7.48 -3.30
CA THR A 361 13.76 -8.57 -3.83
C THR A 361 14.00 -8.48 -5.33
N GLY A 362 13.19 -7.74 -6.08
CA GLY A 362 13.28 -7.66 -7.55
C GLY A 362 12.90 -8.97 -8.26
N THR A 363 12.16 -9.84 -7.59
CA THR A 363 11.73 -11.15 -8.09
C THR A 363 10.64 -11.02 -9.14
N VAL A 364 10.57 -11.99 -10.06
CA VAL A 364 9.48 -12.03 -11.05
C VAL A 364 8.14 -12.18 -10.32
N ASN A 365 7.23 -11.24 -10.54
CA ASN A 365 5.93 -11.22 -9.89
C ASN A 365 4.87 -11.81 -10.84
N PRO A 366 4.05 -12.78 -10.39
CA PRO A 366 2.99 -13.37 -11.20
C PRO A 366 1.83 -12.41 -11.52
N ARG A 367 1.74 -11.28 -10.79
CA ARG A 367 0.81 -10.16 -11.00
C ARG A 367 1.58 -8.85 -11.19
N PRO A 368 2.22 -8.63 -12.36
CA PRO A 368 2.96 -7.40 -12.66
C PRO A 368 2.15 -6.12 -12.44
N GLU A 369 0.84 -6.17 -12.64
CA GLU A 369 -0.08 -5.06 -12.40
C GLU A 369 -0.18 -4.63 -10.93
N LEU A 370 0.30 -5.44 -9.98
CA LEU A 370 0.40 -5.07 -8.56
C LEU A 370 1.73 -4.42 -8.21
N VAL A 371 2.75 -4.49 -9.07
CA VAL A 371 4.11 -4.04 -8.77
C VAL A 371 4.62 -2.95 -9.70
N ASP A 372 3.92 -2.61 -10.77
CA ASP A 372 4.30 -1.49 -11.62
C ASP A 372 3.19 -0.43 -11.75
N PRO A 373 3.39 0.80 -11.27
CA PRO A 373 2.43 1.89 -11.41
C PRO A 373 2.02 2.18 -12.85
N LEU A 374 2.88 1.93 -13.84
CA LEU A 374 2.55 2.13 -15.26
C LEU A 374 1.58 1.05 -15.77
N LEU A 375 1.63 -0.16 -15.20
CA LEU A 375 0.69 -1.24 -15.50
C LEU A 375 -0.67 -1.04 -14.79
N MET A 376 -0.68 -0.30 -13.69
CA MET A 376 -1.89 0.07 -12.94
C MET A 376 -2.72 1.19 -13.59
N LEU A 377 -2.14 1.93 -14.55
CA LEU A 377 -2.81 3.04 -15.23
C LEU A 377 -3.99 2.53 -16.07
N ASP A 378 -5.13 3.19 -15.90
CA ASP A 378 -6.25 3.03 -16.83
C ASP A 378 -5.94 3.75 -18.15
N SER A 379 -6.32 3.15 -19.27
CA SER A 379 -6.16 3.77 -20.59
C SER A 379 -7.09 4.96 -20.77
N LEU A 380 -6.58 6.02 -21.40
CA LEU A 380 -7.38 7.21 -21.72
C LEU A 380 -7.96 7.14 -23.13
N PRO A 381 -9.26 7.45 -23.30
CA PRO A 381 -9.89 7.45 -24.62
C PRO A 381 -9.37 8.62 -25.49
N ARG A 382 -9.35 8.41 -26.80
CA ARG A 382 -9.07 9.44 -27.79
C ARG A 382 -10.33 10.06 -28.36
N SER A 383 -10.28 11.37 -28.59
CA SER A 383 -11.28 12.09 -29.37
C SER A 383 -10.74 12.35 -30.77
N ILE A 384 -11.50 11.95 -31.79
CA ILE A 384 -11.18 12.18 -33.20
C ILE A 384 -12.06 13.31 -33.71
N THR A 385 -11.48 14.39 -34.23
CA THR A 385 -12.24 15.50 -34.82
C THR A 385 -11.49 16.05 -36.03
N GLU A 386 -12.14 16.06 -37.19
CA GLU A 386 -11.60 16.63 -38.45
C GLU A 386 -10.18 16.13 -38.79
N GLY A 387 -9.93 14.82 -38.63
CA GLY A 387 -8.61 14.21 -38.89
C GLY A 387 -7.57 14.46 -37.79
N ASN A 388 -7.84 15.28 -36.78
CA ASN A 388 -6.96 15.46 -35.64
C ASN A 388 -7.36 14.53 -34.49
N GLN A 389 -6.39 13.76 -34.00
CA GLN A 389 -6.56 12.95 -32.79
C GLN A 389 -6.14 13.77 -31.57
N LYS A 390 -6.94 13.72 -30.51
CA LYS A 390 -6.66 14.43 -29.25
C LYS A 390 -6.85 13.50 -28.06
N VAL A 391 -5.95 13.63 -27.10
CA VAL A 391 -6.09 13.03 -25.76
C VAL A 391 -6.23 14.17 -24.76
N GLU A 392 -7.31 14.17 -23.98
CA GLU A 392 -7.47 15.10 -22.87
C GLU A 392 -6.78 14.54 -21.62
N LEU A 393 -5.89 15.34 -21.05
CA LEU A 393 -5.19 15.00 -19.82
C LEU A 393 -6.12 15.17 -18.62
N PRO A 394 -6.19 14.16 -17.73
CA PRO A 394 -6.79 14.32 -16.40
C PRO A 394 -6.17 15.50 -15.67
N VAL A 395 -6.98 16.16 -14.83
CA VAL A 395 -6.50 17.24 -13.97
C VAL A 395 -5.45 16.66 -13.01
N ALA A 396 -4.27 17.28 -12.99
CA ALA A 396 -3.21 16.94 -12.05
C ALA A 396 -3.68 17.19 -10.61
N ASN A 397 -3.08 16.51 -9.64
CA ASN A 397 -3.36 16.69 -8.20
C ASN A 397 -4.80 16.39 -7.76
N VAL A 398 -5.54 15.56 -8.50
CA VAL A 398 -6.86 15.08 -8.08
C VAL A 398 -6.81 13.63 -7.59
N LYS A 399 -7.41 13.37 -6.42
CA LYS A 399 -7.57 12.03 -5.84
C LYS A 399 -8.78 11.29 -6.43
N ALA A 400 -8.78 11.08 -7.76
CA ALA A 400 -9.91 10.51 -8.50
C ALA A 400 -9.47 9.36 -9.43
N GLY A 401 -8.82 8.34 -8.86
CA GLY A 401 -8.34 7.16 -9.57
C GLY A 401 -6.98 7.37 -10.23
N LEU A 402 -6.36 6.26 -10.67
CA LEU A 402 -5.03 6.26 -11.27
C LEU A 402 -5.11 6.23 -12.79
N ARG A 403 -5.22 7.42 -13.39
CA ARG A 403 -5.24 7.60 -14.86
C ARG A 403 -4.00 8.30 -15.41
N ARG A 404 -3.13 8.76 -14.50
CA ARG A 404 -1.93 9.53 -14.81
C ARG A 404 -0.93 9.42 -13.66
N LEU A 405 0.35 9.34 -13.99
CA LEU A 405 1.45 9.61 -13.07
C LEU A 405 1.92 11.05 -13.25
N ASP A 406 2.13 11.74 -12.14
CA ASP A 406 2.74 13.07 -12.08
C ASP A 406 4.00 13.00 -11.23
N PHE A 407 5.10 13.49 -11.79
CA PHE A 407 6.39 13.61 -11.12
C PHE A 407 6.56 15.07 -10.67
N ASP A 408 6.91 15.24 -9.41
CA ASP A 408 6.98 16.56 -8.76
C ASP A 408 8.37 17.18 -8.97
N PRO A 409 8.51 18.27 -9.76
CA PRO A 409 9.81 18.89 -10.01
C PRO A 409 10.54 19.36 -8.76
N ALA A 410 9.84 19.57 -7.64
CA ALA A 410 10.49 19.90 -6.37
C ALA A 410 11.37 18.75 -5.83
N ARG A 411 11.19 17.52 -6.34
CA ARG A 411 11.96 16.33 -5.94
C ARG A 411 13.22 16.10 -6.78
N PHE A 412 13.35 16.78 -7.92
CA PHE A 412 14.50 16.73 -8.83
C PHE A 412 14.80 18.14 -9.41
N PRO A 413 15.04 19.14 -8.55
CA PRO A 413 15.06 20.55 -8.96
C PRO A 413 16.22 20.89 -9.90
N GLU A 414 17.36 20.20 -9.78
CA GLU A 414 18.56 20.48 -10.59
C GLU A 414 18.36 20.02 -12.03
N GLU A 415 17.90 18.78 -12.23
CA GLU A 415 17.61 18.20 -13.52
C GLU A 415 16.49 18.95 -14.22
N TRP A 416 15.45 19.33 -13.47
CA TRP A 416 14.35 20.13 -14.00
C TRP A 416 14.83 21.49 -14.52
N ARG A 417 15.61 22.22 -13.71
CA ARG A 417 16.14 23.54 -14.07
C ARG A 417 17.08 23.47 -15.27
N TYR A 418 17.86 22.40 -15.40
CA TYR A 418 18.76 22.21 -16.53
C TYR A 418 18.00 21.94 -17.84
N PHE A 419 16.93 21.16 -17.77
CA PHE A 419 16.17 20.73 -18.95
C PHE A 419 15.17 21.79 -19.47
N MET A 420 14.51 22.53 -18.58
CA MET A 420 13.43 23.46 -18.94
C MET A 420 13.77 24.58 -19.93
N PRO A 421 15.02 25.09 -20.04
CA PRO A 421 15.36 26.13 -21.01
C PRO A 421 15.39 25.67 -22.47
N SER A 422 15.92 24.47 -22.77
CA SER A 422 16.04 24.00 -24.15
C SER A 422 14.79 23.26 -24.61
N GLN A 423 14.28 22.39 -23.72
CA GLN A 423 13.23 21.41 -23.98
C GLN A 423 13.40 20.63 -25.29
N SER A 424 14.57 20.57 -25.92
CA SER A 424 14.74 19.99 -27.27
C SER A 424 14.34 18.51 -27.33
N ALA A 425 14.15 17.95 -28.53
CA ALA A 425 13.77 16.52 -28.65
C ALA A 425 14.83 15.59 -28.05
N VAL A 426 16.11 15.98 -28.13
CA VAL A 426 17.22 15.26 -27.51
C VAL A 426 17.21 15.45 -26.00
N ASP A 427 17.00 16.68 -25.52
CA ASP A 427 17.05 16.96 -24.09
C ASP A 427 15.87 16.36 -23.33
N ILE A 428 14.66 16.33 -23.91
CA ILE A 428 13.50 15.68 -23.27
C ILE A 428 13.68 14.16 -23.19
N LYS A 429 14.34 13.54 -24.18
CA LYS A 429 14.67 12.11 -24.15
C LYS A 429 15.69 11.81 -23.06
N ARG A 430 16.77 12.61 -22.98
CA ARG A 430 17.78 12.48 -21.93
C ARG A 430 17.18 12.69 -20.53
N PHE A 431 16.36 13.72 -20.38
CA PHE A 431 15.66 14.00 -19.13
C PHE A 431 14.74 12.85 -18.72
N ALA A 432 13.89 12.36 -19.64
CA ALA A 432 12.98 11.25 -19.37
C ALA A 432 13.74 9.96 -19.03
N ALA A 433 14.83 9.65 -19.74
CA ALA A 433 15.68 8.50 -19.43
C ALA A 433 16.24 8.57 -18.00
N GLY A 434 16.82 9.72 -17.62
CA GLY A 434 17.33 9.92 -16.26
C GLY A 434 16.25 9.81 -15.18
N LEU A 435 15.08 10.44 -15.40
CA LEU A 435 13.92 10.35 -14.51
C LEU A 435 13.47 8.89 -14.31
N LEU A 436 13.28 8.15 -15.40
CA LEU A 436 12.86 6.75 -15.35
C LEU A 436 13.90 5.87 -14.64
N THR A 437 15.19 6.06 -14.91
CA THR A 437 16.26 5.31 -14.23
C THR A 437 16.29 5.54 -12.72
N ARG A 438 16.11 6.79 -12.26
CA ARG A 438 16.05 7.08 -10.81
C ARG A 438 14.79 6.52 -10.13
N ASN A 439 13.76 6.17 -10.89
CA ASN A 439 12.55 5.48 -10.40
C ASN A 439 12.57 3.97 -10.69
N GLY A 440 13.76 3.40 -10.94
CA GLY A 440 13.98 1.95 -10.98
C GLY A 440 13.71 1.28 -12.33
N TYR A 441 13.59 2.04 -13.43
CA TYR A 441 13.45 1.50 -14.77
C TYR A 441 14.79 1.38 -15.50
N SER A 442 14.93 0.36 -16.34
CA SER A 442 16.07 0.19 -17.25
C SER A 442 15.71 0.76 -18.61
N VAL A 443 16.34 1.87 -18.98
CA VAL A 443 16.02 2.60 -20.23
C VAL A 443 17.02 2.20 -21.31
N PHE A 444 16.54 1.88 -22.51
CA PHE A 444 17.41 1.67 -23.66
C PHE A 444 18.02 3.00 -24.11
N GLU A 445 19.23 2.97 -24.67
CA GLU A 445 19.93 4.18 -25.10
C GLU A 445 19.05 4.99 -26.08
N PRO A 446 18.66 6.24 -25.73
CA PRO A 446 17.77 7.00 -26.59
C PRO A 446 18.43 7.37 -27.93
N SER A 447 17.71 7.13 -29.04
CA SER A 447 18.16 7.57 -30.37
C SER A 447 18.49 9.07 -30.39
N PRO A 448 19.54 9.52 -31.10
CA PRO A 448 19.85 10.95 -31.26
C PRO A 448 18.89 11.67 -32.23
N ALA A 449 18.03 10.94 -32.95
CA ALA A 449 17.14 11.52 -33.96
C ALA A 449 16.19 12.56 -33.38
N GLN A 450 16.04 13.71 -34.03
CA GLN A 450 15.12 14.76 -33.55
C GLN A 450 13.69 14.63 -34.09
N SER A 451 13.50 13.79 -35.12
CA SER A 451 12.21 13.55 -35.80
C SER A 451 11.15 12.98 -34.86
N PHE A 452 11.56 12.23 -33.84
CA PHE A 452 10.65 11.61 -32.89
C PHE A 452 11.24 11.57 -31.47
N ALA A 453 10.51 12.14 -30.52
CA ALA A 453 10.89 12.10 -29.11
C ALA A 453 10.20 10.91 -28.43
N ALA A 454 10.91 9.79 -28.31
CA ALA A 454 10.45 8.63 -27.56
C ALA A 454 11.59 7.96 -26.79
N VAL A 455 11.23 7.26 -25.73
CA VAL A 455 12.13 6.38 -24.98
C VAL A 455 11.44 5.03 -24.78
N VAL A 456 12.24 3.97 -24.82
CA VAL A 456 11.80 2.60 -24.53
C VAL A 456 12.51 2.14 -23.28
N PHE A 457 11.80 1.42 -22.42
CA PHE A 457 12.36 0.96 -21.15
C PHE A 457 11.64 -0.28 -20.63
N THR A 458 12.28 -0.95 -19.68
CA THR A 458 11.78 -2.13 -18.99
C THR A 458 11.95 -1.96 -17.48
N ARG A 459 11.46 -2.94 -16.72
CA ARG A 459 11.70 -3.01 -15.30
C ARG A 459 11.91 -4.46 -14.87
N THR A 460 12.75 -4.66 -13.86
CA THR A 460 12.91 -5.97 -13.23
C THR A 460 11.59 -6.42 -12.59
N GLY A 461 11.37 -7.74 -12.56
CA GLY A 461 10.18 -8.34 -11.97
C GLY A 461 9.05 -8.68 -12.94
N HIS A 462 9.13 -8.24 -14.20
CA HIS A 462 8.22 -8.66 -15.27
C HIS A 462 8.85 -8.42 -16.65
N ASP A 463 8.20 -8.89 -17.71
CA ASP A 463 8.70 -8.82 -19.09
C ASP A 463 7.95 -7.84 -20.01
N PHE A 464 7.14 -6.94 -19.43
CA PHE A 464 6.58 -5.82 -20.17
C PHE A 464 7.65 -4.85 -20.65
N VAL A 465 7.47 -4.36 -21.88
CA VAL A 465 8.27 -3.31 -22.52
C VAL A 465 7.41 -2.05 -22.62
N PHE A 466 7.91 -0.93 -22.13
CA PHE A 466 7.20 0.34 -22.16
C PHE A 466 7.72 1.20 -23.30
N PHE A 467 6.81 1.71 -24.13
CA PHE A 467 7.10 2.69 -25.18
C PHE A 467 6.49 4.04 -24.77
N LEU A 468 7.32 5.02 -24.45
CA LEU A 468 6.87 6.35 -24.04
C LEU A 468 7.16 7.38 -25.12
N SER A 469 6.09 7.90 -25.73
CA SER A 469 6.19 9.10 -26.58
C SER A 469 6.14 10.38 -25.76
N LEU A 470 7.04 11.31 -26.06
CA LEU A 470 7.29 12.50 -25.29
C LEU A 470 6.69 13.73 -25.98
N HIS A 471 5.95 14.52 -25.21
CA HIS A 471 5.17 15.66 -25.67
C HIS A 471 5.48 16.89 -24.81
N ARG A 472 5.36 18.07 -25.40
CA ARG A 472 5.37 19.34 -24.67
C ARG A 472 3.96 19.89 -24.69
N VAL A 473 3.29 19.85 -23.54
CA VAL A 473 1.88 20.19 -23.44
C VAL A 473 1.72 21.53 -22.75
N ARG A 474 1.08 22.48 -23.45
CA ARG A 474 0.51 23.68 -22.85
C ARG A 474 -0.98 23.48 -22.72
N GLY A 475 -1.51 23.56 -21.51
CA GLY A 475 -2.92 23.27 -21.25
C GLY A 475 -3.15 21.79 -20.93
N ARG A 476 -4.27 21.23 -21.41
CA ARG A 476 -4.74 19.87 -21.05
C ARG A 476 -4.89 18.91 -22.24
N GLN A 477 -4.34 19.24 -23.40
CA GLN A 477 -4.55 18.42 -24.60
C GLN A 477 -3.23 18.03 -25.24
N ILE A 478 -3.05 16.74 -25.47
CA ILE A 478 -2.06 16.26 -26.43
C ILE A 478 -2.74 16.26 -27.80
N GLN A 479 -2.26 17.09 -28.71
CA GLN A 479 -2.73 17.13 -30.09
C GLN A 479 -1.80 16.29 -30.96
N GLN A 480 -2.38 15.40 -31.76
CA GLN A 480 -1.66 14.65 -32.78
C GLN A 480 -2.27 15.00 -34.14
N PRO A 481 -1.56 15.77 -34.98
CA PRO A 481 -1.96 15.99 -36.36
C PRO A 481 -2.03 14.65 -37.09
N ALA A 482 -3.03 14.44 -37.96
CA ALA A 482 -3.17 13.20 -38.76
C ALA A 482 -1.88 12.80 -39.49
N ASN A 483 -1.11 13.80 -39.94
CA ASN A 483 0.12 13.63 -40.71
C ASN A 483 1.34 13.21 -39.85
N GLN A 484 1.16 13.12 -38.53
CA GLN A 484 2.17 12.67 -37.55
C GLN A 484 1.75 11.38 -36.83
N ASP A 485 0.82 10.62 -37.41
CA ASP A 485 0.68 9.22 -37.04
C ASP A 485 1.98 8.50 -37.46
N PRO A 486 2.72 7.84 -36.55
CA PRO A 486 3.92 7.07 -36.92
C PRO A 486 3.64 6.02 -38.00
N ASN A 487 2.40 5.52 -38.09
CA ASN A 487 1.96 4.63 -39.19
C ASN A 487 1.79 5.37 -40.53
N ALA A 488 1.46 6.67 -40.51
CA ALA A 488 1.33 7.50 -41.70
C ALA A 488 2.64 8.19 -42.12
N ALA A 489 3.58 8.36 -41.20
CA ALA A 489 4.84 9.08 -41.43
C ALA A 489 5.96 8.21 -42.05
N ASN A 490 5.76 6.90 -42.24
CA ASN A 490 6.77 5.95 -42.78
C ASN A 490 8.13 5.98 -42.06
N ILE A 491 8.20 6.44 -40.81
CA ILE A 491 9.43 6.43 -40.02
C ILE A 491 9.58 5.05 -39.41
N ARG A 492 10.63 4.31 -39.78
CA ARG A 492 10.87 2.97 -39.24
C ARG A 492 11.09 3.02 -37.73
N LEU A 493 10.60 2.03 -37.00
CA LEU A 493 10.75 1.95 -35.54
C LEU A 493 12.22 2.10 -35.09
N ILE A 494 13.12 1.43 -35.81
CA ILE A 494 14.57 1.51 -35.58
C ILE A 494 15.12 2.94 -35.63
N ASP A 495 14.58 3.81 -36.49
CA ASP A 495 15.02 5.20 -36.61
C ASP A 495 14.48 6.06 -35.44
N GLN A 496 13.33 5.69 -34.89
CA GLN A 496 12.67 6.40 -33.79
C GLN A 496 13.36 6.12 -32.44
N VAL A 497 13.68 4.86 -32.16
CA VAL A 497 14.12 4.43 -30.81
C VAL A 497 15.50 3.76 -30.78
N GLY A 498 16.11 3.49 -31.94
CA GLY A 498 17.38 2.76 -32.04
C GLY A 498 17.19 1.25 -32.18
N PRO A 499 18.25 0.51 -32.56
CA PRO A 499 18.19 -0.92 -32.88
C PRO A 499 17.74 -1.79 -31.71
N ASP A 500 18.38 -1.65 -30.55
CA ASP A 500 18.13 -2.52 -29.39
C ASP A 500 16.71 -2.33 -28.84
N ALA A 501 16.27 -1.07 -28.76
CA ALA A 501 14.92 -0.71 -28.35
C ALA A 501 13.86 -1.21 -29.33
N ALA A 502 14.11 -1.08 -30.65
CA ALA A 502 13.20 -1.57 -31.68
C ALA A 502 13.06 -3.09 -31.60
N GLN A 503 14.17 -3.81 -31.48
CA GLN A 503 14.16 -5.27 -31.33
C GLN A 503 13.38 -5.70 -30.08
N ALA A 504 13.55 -5.02 -28.95
CA ALA A 504 12.82 -5.34 -27.72
C ALA A 504 11.30 -5.13 -27.86
N VAL A 505 10.89 -4.04 -28.51
CA VAL A 505 9.47 -3.76 -28.77
C VAL A 505 8.88 -4.78 -29.75
N GLU A 506 9.57 -5.09 -30.85
CA GLU A 506 9.14 -6.07 -31.84
C GLU A 506 9.04 -7.48 -31.25
N ALA A 507 9.94 -7.86 -30.34
CA ALA A 507 9.87 -9.15 -29.65
C ALA A 507 8.72 -9.25 -28.64
N ALA A 508 8.40 -8.15 -27.95
CA ALA A 508 7.33 -8.11 -26.94
C ALA A 508 5.92 -7.94 -27.54
N HIS A 509 5.81 -7.39 -28.75
CA HIS A 509 4.53 -7.06 -29.38
C HIS A 509 3.64 -8.29 -29.64
N PRO A 510 4.12 -9.40 -30.24
CA PRO A 510 3.30 -10.59 -30.49
C PRO A 510 2.70 -11.21 -29.22
N ALA A 511 3.34 -10.99 -28.06
CA ALA A 511 2.88 -11.48 -26.77
C ALA A 511 1.96 -10.48 -26.03
N ASN A 512 1.57 -9.37 -26.66
CA ASN A 512 0.83 -8.26 -26.04
C ASN A 512 1.52 -7.69 -24.79
N LYS A 513 2.85 -7.66 -24.79
CA LYS A 513 3.68 -7.17 -23.68
C LYS A 513 4.24 -5.76 -23.88
N VAL A 514 3.82 -5.07 -24.95
CA VAL A 514 4.16 -3.66 -25.17
C VAL A 514 3.09 -2.79 -24.53
N VAL A 515 3.51 -1.86 -23.68
CA VAL A 515 2.64 -0.86 -23.05
C VAL A 515 2.92 0.51 -23.66
N TRP A 516 1.90 1.05 -24.31
CA TRP A 516 1.96 2.33 -25.01
C TRP A 516 1.66 3.47 -24.05
N LEU A 517 2.60 4.40 -23.95
CA LEU A 517 2.55 5.52 -23.02
C LEU A 517 2.73 6.85 -23.76
N ARG A 518 2.12 7.88 -23.20
CA ARG A 518 2.40 9.28 -23.55
C ARG A 518 2.80 10.03 -22.31
N GLY A 519 3.74 10.93 -22.45
CA GLY A 519 4.19 11.73 -21.32
C GLY A 519 5.02 12.91 -21.76
N GLY A 520 5.66 13.56 -20.81
CA GLY A 520 6.46 14.75 -21.05
C GLY A 520 6.05 15.89 -20.13
N VAL A 521 6.39 17.11 -20.54
CA VAL A 521 6.16 18.31 -19.72
C VAL A 521 4.75 18.80 -19.92
N GLN A 522 4.04 19.08 -18.83
CA GLN A 522 2.83 19.87 -18.84
C GLN A 522 3.06 21.21 -18.14
N THR A 523 2.68 22.28 -18.83
CA THR A 523 2.56 23.63 -18.27
C THR A 523 1.09 24.03 -18.32
N LEU A 524 0.49 24.31 -17.16
CA LEU A 524 -0.93 24.64 -17.03
C LEU A 524 -1.14 25.62 -15.88
N ALA A 525 -1.15 26.92 -16.16
CA ALA A 525 -1.50 27.90 -15.12
C ALA A 525 -2.95 27.70 -14.61
N PRO A 526 -3.21 27.82 -13.30
CA PRO A 526 -2.30 28.19 -12.22
C PRO A 526 -1.61 27.01 -11.49
N TYR A 527 -1.62 25.81 -12.07
CA TYR A 527 -1.01 24.61 -11.46
C TYR A 527 0.51 24.60 -11.65
N PRO A 528 1.27 23.98 -10.73
CA PRO A 528 2.69 23.74 -10.91
C PRO A 528 2.96 22.93 -12.18
N ASP A 529 4.07 23.24 -12.84
CA ASP A 529 4.55 22.41 -13.94
C ASP A 529 4.89 21.00 -13.42
N THR A 530 4.75 20.01 -14.31
CA THR A 530 4.94 18.60 -13.95
C THR A 530 5.46 17.84 -15.16
N PHE A 531 6.20 16.75 -14.89
CA PHE A 531 6.39 15.71 -15.88
C PHE A 531 5.34 14.64 -15.66
N PHE A 532 4.64 14.22 -16.71
CA PHE A 532 3.56 13.26 -16.59
C PHE A 532 3.72 12.05 -17.47
N ILE A 533 3.03 10.97 -17.10
CA ILE A 533 2.87 9.77 -17.92
C ILE A 533 1.42 9.29 -17.84
N ILE A 534 0.84 8.96 -18.98
CA ILE A 534 -0.49 8.37 -19.14
C ILE A 534 -0.41 7.12 -20.02
N ARG A 535 -1.39 6.22 -19.87
CA ARG A 535 -1.54 5.04 -20.73
C ARG A 535 -2.40 5.37 -21.94
N ASP A 536 -1.92 4.97 -23.11
CA ASP A 536 -2.61 5.09 -24.39
C ASP A 536 -3.24 3.74 -24.78
N ASP A 537 -4.42 3.78 -25.41
CA ASP A 537 -5.12 2.61 -25.93
C ASP A 537 -4.68 2.22 -27.35
N TYR A 538 -3.82 3.02 -28.00
CA TYR A 538 -3.32 2.72 -29.33
C TYR A 538 -2.05 1.88 -29.35
N ALA A 539 -2.13 0.71 -29.98
CA ALA A 539 -0.95 0.05 -30.50
C ALA A 539 -0.40 0.80 -31.73
N ARG A 540 0.93 0.97 -31.77
CA ARG A 540 1.63 1.66 -32.89
C ARG A 540 2.34 0.70 -33.84
N LEU A 541 2.11 -0.59 -33.69
CA LEU A 541 2.68 -1.67 -34.49
C LEU A 541 1.57 -2.65 -34.85
#